data_AF-C4JX07-F1
#
_entry.id   AF-C4JX07-F1
#
_cell.length_a   1.000
_cell.length_b   1.000
_cell.length_c   1.000
_cell.angle_alpha   90.00
_cell.angle_beta   90.00
_cell.angle_gamma   90.00
#
_symmetry.space_group_name_H-M   'P 1'
#
loop_
_entity.id
_entity.type
_entity.pdbx_description
1 polymer ?
#
loop_
_entity_poly.entity_id
_entity_poly.type
_entity_poly.pdbx_seq_one_letter_code
_entity_poly.pdbx_strand_id
1 'polypeptide(L)'
;MSSGKLIQPHPGSSRTFYQTPSPYEKRIGYYRGVRHGNHIFISGTTAVDPNSPPSAPQILHPGDAAAQMRVALGECLRVVGQLAGEAYNERRARESVVRVRMFGDVAGLGARAGKGVKSVRRRL
;
A
#
# COMPACT_ATOMS: atom_id res chain seq x y z
N MET A 1 14.52 4.66 7.95
CA MET A 1 13.86 4.78 6.63
C MET A 1 13.57 6.24 6.38
N SER A 2 13.98 6.80 5.25
CA SER A 2 13.68 8.20 4.89
C SER A 2 12.16 8.38 4.79
N SER A 3 11.63 9.39 5.49
CA SER A 3 10.20 9.70 5.50
C SER A 3 9.78 10.18 4.11
N GLY A 4 8.64 9.67 3.61
CA GLY A 4 8.09 10.12 2.33
C GLY A 4 7.67 11.59 2.34
N LYS A 5 7.43 12.15 1.15
CA LYS A 5 7.08 13.55 0.94
C LYS A 5 5.59 13.70 0.64
N LEU A 6 4.93 14.64 1.33
CA LEU A 6 3.61 15.13 0.95
C LEU A 6 3.74 16.23 -0.11
N ILE A 7 2.91 16.15 -1.15
CA ILE A 7 2.92 17.06 -2.28
C ILE A 7 1.50 17.58 -2.49
N GLN A 8 1.33 18.89 -2.41
CA GLN A 8 0.10 19.55 -2.88
C GLN A 8 0.40 20.19 -4.24
N PRO A 9 -0.35 19.84 -5.30
CA PRO A 9 -0.08 20.34 -6.65
C PRO A 9 -0.40 21.83 -6.79
N HIS A 10 -1.33 22.33 -5.97
CA HIS A 10 -1.74 23.73 -5.92
C HIS A 10 -2.32 24.05 -4.53
N PRO A 11 -2.14 25.25 -3.96
CA PRO A 11 -2.66 25.60 -2.63
C PRO A 11 -4.18 25.44 -2.49
N GLY A 12 -4.95 25.63 -3.57
CA GLY A 12 -6.40 25.40 -3.59
C GLY A 12 -6.83 23.96 -3.92
N SER A 13 -5.89 23.03 -4.08
CA SER A 13 -6.18 21.65 -4.47
C SER A 13 -6.79 20.85 -3.32
N SER A 14 -7.91 20.18 -3.59
CA SER A 14 -8.48 19.15 -2.70
C SER A 14 -7.69 17.84 -2.69
N ARG A 15 -6.62 17.75 -3.49
CA ARG A 15 -5.74 16.59 -3.63
C ARG A 15 -4.40 16.80 -2.94
N THR A 16 -4.01 15.82 -2.13
CA THR A 16 -2.66 15.70 -1.55
C THR A 16 -2.07 14.36 -1.97
N PHE A 17 -0.86 14.38 -2.52
CA PHE A 17 -0.12 13.18 -2.91
C PHE A 17 0.93 12.83 -1.87
N TYR A 18 1.19 11.54 -1.69
CA TYR A 18 2.28 11.03 -0.88
C TYR A 18 3.22 10.21 -1.76
N GLN A 19 4.50 10.58 -1.74
CA GLN A 19 5.57 9.91 -2.48
C GLN A 19 6.59 9.32 -1.50
N THR A 20 7.01 8.08 -1.70
CA THR A 20 8.11 7.49 -0.94
C THR A 20 9.43 7.64 -1.69
N PRO A 21 10.59 7.38 -1.04
CA PRO A 21 11.88 7.30 -1.72
C PRO A 21 12.00 6.12 -2.70
N SER A 22 10.96 5.29 -2.86
CA SER A 22 10.99 4.12 -3.73
C SER A 22 11.36 4.52 -5.17
N PRO A 23 12.37 3.86 -5.78
CA PRO A 23 12.80 4.17 -7.15
C PRO A 23 11.70 3.87 -8.18
N TYR A 24 10.78 2.96 -7.85
CA TYR A 24 9.68 2.57 -8.74
C TYR A 24 8.69 3.71 -8.98
N GLU A 25 8.43 4.53 -7.97
CA GLU A 25 7.47 5.64 -8.06
C GLU A 25 7.90 6.65 -9.11
N LYS A 26 9.20 6.99 -9.15
CA LYS A 26 9.76 7.88 -10.17
C LYS A 26 9.88 7.21 -11.54
N ARG A 27 10.29 5.94 -11.59
CA ARG A 27 10.51 5.22 -12.87
C ARG A 27 9.22 4.90 -13.61
N ILE A 28 8.17 4.53 -12.88
CA ILE A 28 6.88 4.10 -13.45
C ILE A 28 5.90 5.27 -13.54
N GLY A 29 6.10 6.32 -12.72
CA GLY A 29 5.28 7.53 -12.77
C GLY A 29 3.99 7.41 -11.96
N TYR A 30 4.10 7.01 -10.69
CA TYR A 30 2.97 6.94 -9.76
C TYR A 30 3.33 7.47 -8.37
N TYR A 31 2.31 7.85 -7.59
CA TYR A 31 2.45 8.21 -6.18
C TYR A 31 2.07 7.03 -5.29
N ARG A 32 2.75 6.85 -4.17
CA ARG A 32 2.39 5.80 -3.19
C ARG A 32 0.93 5.91 -2.73
N GLY A 33 0.45 7.12 -2.50
CA GLY A 33 -0.95 7.34 -2.18
C GLY A 33 -1.44 8.74 -2.53
N VAL A 34 -2.76 8.88 -2.62
CA VAL A 34 -3.44 10.14 -2.94
C VAL A 34 -4.63 10.30 -2.01
N ARG A 35 -4.71 11.41 -1.31
CA ARG A 35 -5.92 11.86 -0.62
C ARG A 35 -6.69 12.79 -1.56
N HIS A 36 -7.98 12.54 -1.73
CA HIS A 36 -8.89 13.43 -2.44
C HIS A 36 -10.22 13.50 -1.67
N GLY A 37 -10.47 14.65 -1.03
CA GLY A 37 -11.59 14.79 -0.10
C GLY A 37 -11.51 13.77 1.03
N ASN A 38 -12.56 12.96 1.19
CA ASN A 38 -12.67 11.95 2.24
C ASN A 38 -12.06 10.59 1.88
N HIS A 39 -11.54 10.43 0.67
CA HIS A 39 -10.98 9.17 0.20
C HIS A 39 -9.46 9.21 0.13
N ILE A 40 -8.85 8.08 0.48
CA ILE A 40 -7.42 7.83 0.29
C ILE A 40 -7.28 6.63 -0.64
N PHE A 41 -6.54 6.81 -1.72
CA PHE A 41 -6.22 5.77 -2.70
C PHE A 41 -4.75 5.41 -2.54
N ILE A 42 -4.48 4.13 -2.33
CA ILE A 42 -3.11 3.62 -2.19
C ILE A 42 -2.77 2.83 -3.45
N SER A 43 -1.59 3.09 -4.00
CA SER A 43 -1.06 2.34 -5.15
C SER A 43 -0.75 0.89 -4.76
N GLY A 44 -0.61 0.02 -5.76
CA GLY A 44 -0.25 -1.38 -5.53
C GLY A 44 1.02 -1.52 -4.68
N THR A 45 0.94 -2.32 -3.63
CA THR A 45 2.03 -2.55 -2.68
C THR A 45 2.36 -4.03 -2.61
N THR A 46 3.65 -4.33 -2.49
CA THR A 46 4.20 -5.68 -2.37
C THR A 46 5.28 -5.70 -1.28
N ALA A 47 5.70 -6.88 -0.86
CA ALA A 47 6.70 -7.08 0.18
C ALA A 47 8.15 -6.94 -0.34
N VAL A 48 8.44 -5.90 -1.13
CA VAL A 48 9.81 -5.62 -1.57
C VAL A 48 10.66 -5.23 -0.37
N ASP A 49 11.84 -5.84 -0.26
CA ASP A 49 12.82 -5.49 0.76
C ASP A 49 13.35 -4.07 0.51
N PRO A 50 13.09 -3.11 1.42
CA PRO A 50 13.53 -1.73 1.28
C PRO A 50 15.05 -1.57 1.29
N ASN A 51 15.79 -2.55 1.80
CA ASN A 51 17.25 -2.54 1.82
C ASN A 51 17.86 -3.19 0.58
N SER A 52 17.05 -3.84 -0.25
CA SER A 52 17.54 -4.44 -1.49
C SER A 52 17.91 -3.38 -2.53
N PRO A 53 18.93 -3.64 -3.37
CA PRO A 53 19.34 -2.69 -4.39
C PRO A 53 18.19 -2.42 -5.39
N PRO A 54 17.96 -1.16 -5.82
CA PRO A 54 16.99 -0.83 -6.87
C PRO A 54 17.17 -1.58 -8.19
N SER A 55 18.41 -2.03 -8.48
CA SER A 55 18.76 -2.82 -9.66
C SER A 55 18.45 -4.31 -9.50
N ALA A 56 18.30 -4.79 -8.27
CA ALA A 56 18.08 -6.19 -7.93
C ALA A 56 17.14 -6.32 -6.71
N PRO A 57 15.86 -5.91 -6.86
CA PRO A 57 14.90 -6.00 -5.76
C PRO A 57 14.73 -7.43 -5.26
N GLN A 58 14.70 -7.57 -3.94
CA GLN A 58 14.36 -8.81 -3.27
C GLN A 58 12.96 -8.73 -2.67
N ILE A 59 12.30 -9.88 -2.54
CA ILE A 59 11.01 -10.00 -1.87
C ILE A 59 11.23 -10.59 -0.48
N LEU A 60 10.68 -9.93 0.53
CA LEU A 60 10.65 -10.43 1.90
C LEU A 60 9.79 -11.69 1.99
N HIS A 61 10.20 -12.65 2.82
CA HIS A 61 9.46 -13.89 3.09
C HIS A 61 9.16 -14.71 1.81
N PRO A 62 10.18 -15.12 1.03
CA PRO A 62 9.96 -15.96 -0.15
C PRO A 62 9.21 -17.24 0.24
N GLY A 63 8.14 -17.57 -0.50
CA GLY A 63 7.28 -18.73 -0.25
C GLY A 63 6.19 -18.54 0.82
N ASP A 64 6.21 -17.46 1.61
CA ASP A 64 5.16 -17.17 2.60
C ASP A 64 4.29 -15.98 2.13
N ALA A 65 3.25 -16.32 1.38
CA ALA A 65 2.30 -15.32 0.86
C ALA A 65 1.56 -14.58 1.99
N ALA A 66 1.35 -15.20 3.15
CA ALA A 66 0.66 -14.56 4.27
C ALA A 66 1.54 -13.51 4.97
N ALA A 67 2.83 -13.79 5.15
CA ALA A 67 3.80 -12.81 5.64
C ALA A 67 3.98 -11.65 4.66
N GLN A 68 4.09 -11.95 3.36
CA GLN A 68 4.15 -10.93 2.31
C GLN A 68 2.91 -10.02 2.32
N MET A 69 1.72 -10.60 2.48
CA MET A 69 0.47 -9.85 2.60
C MET A 69 0.49 -8.90 3.80
N ARG A 70 0.95 -9.38 4.96
CA ARG A 70 1.05 -8.54 6.17
C ARG A 70 1.98 -7.35 5.95
N VAL A 71 3.11 -7.54 5.29
CA VAL A 71 4.03 -6.45 4.92
C VAL A 71 3.32 -5.46 3.99
N ALA A 72 2.69 -5.94 2.92
CA ALA A 72 2.03 -5.07 1.94
C ALA A 72 0.88 -4.26 2.55
N LEU A 73 0.05 -4.88 3.41
CA LEU A 73 -1.05 -4.20 4.10
C LEU A 73 -0.55 -3.22 5.17
N GLY A 74 0.51 -3.57 5.90
CA GLY A 74 1.13 -2.67 6.88
C GLY A 74 1.64 -1.39 6.22
N GLU A 75 2.27 -1.52 5.05
CA GLU A 75 2.72 -0.37 4.26
C GLU A 75 1.53 0.48 3.78
N CYS A 76 0.41 -0.12 3.36
CA CYS A 76 -0.81 0.63 3.04
C CYS A 76 -1.33 1.44 4.24
N LEU A 77 -1.40 0.84 5.43
CA LEU A 77 -1.85 1.52 6.65
C LEU A 77 -0.91 2.68 7.04
N ARG A 78 0.41 2.47 6.89
CA ARG A 78 1.41 3.51 7.12
C ARG A 78 1.15 4.72 6.23
N VAL A 79 0.88 4.50 4.94
CA VAL A 79 0.59 5.59 3.99
C VAL A 79 -0.72 6.29 4.33
N VAL A 80 -1.75 5.56 4.75
CA VAL A 80 -2.98 6.16 5.26
C VAL A 80 -2.69 7.11 6.42
N GLY A 81 -1.80 6.73 7.35
CA GLY A 81 -1.37 7.62 8.44
C GLY A 81 -0.70 8.90 7.94
N GLN A 82 0.17 8.79 6.94
CA GLN A 82 0.85 9.95 6.36
C GLN A 82 -0.11 10.91 5.66
N LEU A 83 -1.17 10.38 5.03
CA LEU A 83 -2.18 11.18 4.32
C LEU A 83 -3.32 11.68 5.20
N ALA A 84 -3.63 10.99 6.30
CA ALA A 84 -4.66 11.38 7.25
C ALA A 84 -4.16 12.43 8.27
N GLY A 85 -2.85 12.51 8.49
CA GLY A 85 -2.24 13.46 9.42
C GLY A 85 -2.70 13.19 10.86
N GLU A 86 -2.97 14.27 11.61
CA GLU A 86 -3.39 14.21 13.02
C GLU A 86 -4.71 13.46 13.25
N ALA A 87 -5.57 13.36 12.23
CA ALA A 87 -6.81 12.59 12.29
C ALA A 87 -6.59 11.07 12.20
N TYR A 88 -5.34 10.61 12.05
CA TYR A 88 -5.03 9.20 11.97
C TYR A 88 -5.29 8.48 13.30
N ASN A 89 -6.09 7.42 13.23
CA ASN A 89 -6.24 6.44 14.30
C ASN A 89 -6.17 5.07 13.63
N GLU A 90 -5.25 4.21 14.07
CA GLU A 90 -4.99 2.93 13.38
C GLU A 90 -6.23 2.02 13.38
N ARG A 91 -6.96 1.96 14.50
CA ARG A 91 -8.20 1.17 14.61
C ARG A 91 -9.23 1.68 13.60
N ARG A 92 -9.48 2.99 13.58
CA ARG A 92 -10.40 3.63 12.63
C ARG A 92 -9.94 3.46 11.19
N ALA A 93 -8.63 3.50 10.92
CA ALA A 93 -8.06 3.32 9.59
C ALA A 93 -8.35 1.91 9.06
N ARG A 94 -8.19 0.88 9.90
CA ARG A 94 -8.55 -0.51 9.57
C ARG A 94 -10.06 -0.65 9.28
N GLU A 95 -10.91 0.01 10.07
CA GLU A 95 -12.37 0.00 9.89
C GLU A 95 -12.84 0.82 8.68
N SER A 96 -12.05 1.81 8.24
CA SER A 96 -12.35 2.68 7.08
C SER A 96 -11.93 2.06 5.74
N VAL A 97 -11.37 0.85 5.73
CA VAL A 97 -10.99 0.15 4.50
C VAL A 97 -12.25 -0.33 3.77
N VAL A 98 -12.67 0.41 2.75
CA VAL A 98 -13.88 0.09 1.98
C VAL A 98 -13.62 -0.87 0.81
N ARG A 99 -12.37 -1.01 0.35
CA ARG A 99 -12.01 -1.90 -0.78
C ARG A 99 -10.54 -2.30 -0.74
N VAL A 100 -10.30 -3.60 -0.89
CA VAL A 100 -8.96 -4.17 -1.13
C VAL A 100 -9.03 -5.04 -2.38
N ARG A 101 -8.08 -4.85 -3.30
CA ARG A 101 -7.86 -5.76 -4.42
C ARG A 101 -6.47 -6.37 -4.25
N MET A 102 -6.42 -7.68 -4.07
CA MET A 102 -5.18 -8.42 -3.86
C MET A 102 -4.94 -9.40 -4.99
N PHE A 103 -3.68 -9.49 -5.42
CA PHE A 103 -3.19 -10.48 -6.37
C PHE A 103 -2.03 -11.21 -5.73
N GLY A 104 -2.07 -12.54 -5.71
CA GLY A 104 -1.03 -13.38 -5.12
C GLY A 104 -1.30 -14.83 -5.44
N ASP A 105 -0.31 -15.68 -5.21
CA ASP A 105 -0.48 -17.12 -5.35
C ASP A 105 -1.43 -17.64 -4.25
N VAL A 106 -2.52 -18.25 -4.68
CA VAL A 106 -3.56 -18.80 -3.80
C VAL A 106 -3.04 -20.06 -3.10
N ALA A 107 -2.10 -20.79 -3.70
CA ALA A 107 -1.57 -22.03 -3.12
C ALA A 107 -0.77 -21.80 -1.82
N GLY A 108 -0.11 -20.64 -1.69
CA GLY A 108 0.65 -20.25 -0.49
C GLY A 108 -0.19 -19.57 0.60
N LEU A 109 -1.44 -19.19 0.30
CA LEU A 109 -2.35 -18.55 1.25
C LEU A 109 -3.04 -19.65 2.09
N GLY A 110 -2.33 -20.24 3.04
CA GLY A 110 -2.87 -21.28 3.91
C GLY A 110 -4.23 -20.92 4.54
N ALA A 111 -5.04 -21.93 4.90
CA ALA A 111 -6.46 -21.83 5.26
C ALA A 111 -6.86 -20.75 6.30
N ARG A 112 -5.92 -20.19 7.06
CA ARG A 112 -6.15 -19.07 8.01
C ARG A 112 -6.16 -17.67 7.36
N ALA A 113 -5.52 -17.47 6.21
CA ALA A 113 -5.47 -16.18 5.52
C ALA A 113 -6.73 -15.88 4.67
N GLY A 114 -7.46 -16.92 4.27
CA GLY A 114 -8.69 -16.81 3.46
C GLY A 114 -9.91 -16.24 4.20
N LYS A 115 -9.84 -15.99 5.51
CA LYS A 115 -10.99 -15.45 6.27
C LYS A 115 -11.26 -13.95 6.06
N GLY A 116 -10.38 -13.22 5.38
CA GLY A 116 -10.49 -11.76 5.19
C GLY A 116 -10.59 -11.27 3.75
N VAL A 117 -10.40 -12.13 2.74
CA VAL A 117 -10.36 -11.73 1.33
C VAL A 117 -11.32 -12.61 0.54
N LYS A 118 -12.57 -12.17 0.38
CA LYS A 118 -13.49 -12.80 -0.58
C LYS A 118 -12.95 -12.54 -1.99
N SER A 119 -12.61 -13.63 -2.66
CA SER A 119 -12.01 -13.69 -3.98
C SER A 119 -12.87 -12.97 -5.01
N VAL A 120 -12.37 -11.87 -5.59
CA VAL A 120 -12.97 -11.29 -6.81
C VAL A 120 -12.41 -12.07 -8.01
N ARG A 121 -13.09 -13.16 -8.39
CA ARG A 121 -12.84 -13.82 -9.67
C ARG A 121 -13.21 -12.88 -10.82
N ARG A 122 -12.29 -12.72 -11.78
CA ARG A 122 -12.47 -11.95 -13.01
C ARG A 122 -13.64 -12.52 -13.83
N ARG A 123 -14.49 -11.64 -14.37
CA ARG A 123 -14.97 -11.78 -15.75
C ARG A 123 -14.02 -10.98 -16.63
N LEU A 124 -13.22 -11.70 -17.42
CA LEU A 124 -12.83 -11.42 -18.80
C LEU A 124 -12.57 -12.79 -19.43
#